data_AF-A0A4R1ARZ7-F1
#
_entry.id   AF-A0A4R1ARZ7-F1
#
_cell.length_a   1.000
_cell.length_b   1.000
_cell.length_c   1.000
_cell.angle_alpha   90.00
_cell.angle_beta   90.00
_cell.angle_gamma   90.00
#
_symmetry.space_group_name_H-M   'P 1'
#
loop_
_entity.id
_entity.type
_entity.pdbx_description
1 polymer ?
#
loop_
_entity_poly.entity_id
_entity_poly.type
_entity_poly.pdbx_seq_one_letter_code
_entity_poly.pdbx_strand_id
1 'polypeptide(L)' 'MKTINFQQCDVIAYLEDKILSNVANENEMSTYLDWIWNGFISKLNFNTYKNLKREMYKVWKGVK' A
#
# COMPACT_ATOMS: atom_id res chain seq x y z
N MET A 1 -5.67 18.45 14.47
CA MET A 1 -5.40 17.96 13.10
C MET A 1 -6.18 16.66 12.91
N LYS A 2 -7.07 16.56 11.91
CA LYS A 2 -7.76 15.30 11.61
C LYS A 2 -6.72 14.29 11.13
N THR A 3 -6.53 13.21 11.88
CA THR A 3 -5.73 12.06 11.44
C THR A 3 -6.54 11.31 10.39
N ILE A 4 -6.09 11.33 9.14
CA ILE A 4 -6.65 10.46 8.12
C ILE A 4 -6.10 9.07 8.35
N ASN A 5 -7.00 8.14 8.62
CA ASN A 5 -6.67 6.75 8.75
C ASN A 5 -7.14 6.03 7.48
N PHE A 6 -6.24 5.88 6.50
CA PHE A 6 -6.53 5.06 5.33
C PHE A 6 -6.87 3.64 5.76
N GLN A 7 -7.96 3.11 5.23
CA GLN A 7 -8.34 1.73 5.42
C GLN A 7 -7.38 0.83 4.64
N GLN A 8 -7.35 -0.45 5.02
CA GLN A 8 -6.48 -1.41 4.35
C GLN A 8 -6.83 -1.55 2.87
N CYS A 9 -8.12 -1.57 2.53
CA CYS A 9 -8.59 -1.57 1.15
C CYS A 9 -8.09 -0.36 0.35
N ASP A 10 -8.07 0.84 0.93
CA ASP A 10 -7.57 2.03 0.23
C ASP A 10 -6.08 1.90 -0.12
N VAL A 11 -5.29 1.35 0.81
CA VAL A 11 -3.85 1.14 0.59
C VAL A 11 -3.61 0.03 -0.43
N ILE A 12 -4.45 -0.99 -0.47
CA ILE A 12 -4.39 -2.03 -1.51
C ILE A 12 -4.78 -1.47 -2.87
N ALA A 13 -5.84 -0.65 -2.96
CA ALA A 13 -6.21 0.00 -4.21
C ALA A 13 -5.09 0.92 -4.74
N TYR A 14 -4.40 1.64 -3.85
CA TYR A 14 -3.20 2.40 -4.21
C TYR A 14 -2.06 1.50 -4.72
N LEU A 15 -1.88 0.33 -4.11
CA LEU A 15 -0.90 -0.65 -4.55
C LEU A 15 -1.27 -1.25 -5.93
N GLU A 16 -2.54 -1.56 -6.17
CA GLU A 16 -3.05 -2.01 -7.47
C GLU A 16 -2.76 -0.98 -8.57
N ASP A 17 -3.00 0.31 -8.30
CA ASP A 17 -2.68 1.39 -9.23
C ASP A 17 -1.17 1.47 -9.54
N LYS A 18 -0.31 1.28 -8.54
CA LYS A 18 1.16 1.20 -8.74
C LYS A 18 1.55 0.00 -9.59
N ILE A 19 0.89 -1.15 -9.41
CA ILE A 19 1.14 -2.37 -10.19
C ILE A 19 0.71 -2.14 -11.65
N LEU A 20 -0.49 -1.60 -11.87
CA LEU A 20 -0.99 -1.26 -13.21
C LEU A 20 -0.13 -0.23 -13.92
N SER A 21 0.44 0.71 -13.18
CA SER A 21 1.39 1.71 -13.68
C SER A 21 2.81 1.17 -13.86
N ASN A 22 3.07 -0.11 -13.55
CA ASN A 22 4.37 -0.77 -13.62
C ASN A 22 5.48 -0.04 -12.82
N VAL A 23 5.10 0.62 -11.72
CA VAL A 23 6.02 1.30 -10.79
C VAL A 23 6.14 0.58 -9.44
N ALA A 24 5.39 -0.50 -9.27
CA ALA A 24 5.46 -1.34 -8.08
C ALA A 24 6.79 -2.11 -8.04
N ASN A 25 7.41 -2.19 -6.87
CA ASN A 25 8.59 -3.02 -6.65
C ASN A 25 8.23 -4.47 -6.27
N GLU A 26 9.22 -5.36 -6.20
CA GLU A 26 9.01 -6.78 -5.88
C GLU A 26 8.37 -7.00 -4.49
N ASN A 27 8.71 -6.20 -3.49
CA ASN A 27 8.13 -6.30 -2.14
C ASN A 27 6.66 -5.85 -2.12
N GLU A 28 6.33 -4.83 -2.90
CA GLU A 28 4.97 -4.34 -3.11
C GLU A 28 4.13 -5.40 -3.82
N MET A 29 4.69 -6.03 -4.85
CA MET A 29 4.04 -7.16 -5.52
C MET A 29 3.82 -8.35 -4.58
N SER A 30 4.81 -8.69 -3.75
CA SER A 30 4.68 -9.72 -2.71
C SER A 30 3.59 -9.38 -1.69
N THR A 31 3.49 -8.10 -1.30
CA THR A 31 2.43 -7.61 -0.39
C THR A 31 1.04 -7.76 -1.02
N TYR A 32 0.93 -7.48 -2.32
CA TYR A 32 -0.32 -7.67 -3.06
C TYR A 32 -0.71 -9.14 -3.17
N LEU A 33 0.25 -10.02 -3.47
CA LEU A 33 0.02 -11.46 -3.50
C LEU A 33 -0.43 -11.99 -2.13
N ASP A 34 0.22 -11.57 -1.04
CA ASP A 34 -0.22 -11.92 0.32
C ASP A 34 -1.68 -11.57 0.56
N TRP A 35 -2.09 -10.37 0.15
CA TRP A 35 -3.47 -9.92 0.29
C TRP A 35 -4.45 -10.74 -0.57
N ILE A 36 -4.13 -10.98 -1.84
CA ILE A 36 -5.01 -11.73 -2.76
C ILE A 36 -5.16 -13.20 -2.34
N TRP A 37 -4.07 -13.85 -1.94
CA TRP A 37 -4.08 -15.28 -1.62
C TRP A 37 -4.55 -15.57 -0.18
N ASN A 38 -4.19 -14.73 0.79
CA ASN A 38 -4.48 -14.98 2.21
C ASN A 38 -5.58 -14.08 2.79
N GLY A 39 -5.96 -12.99 2.12
CA GLY A 39 -6.89 -11.99 2.64
C GLY A 39 -6.33 -11.11 3.76
N PHE A 40 -5.02 -11.21 4.05
CA PHE A 40 -4.33 -10.37 5.02
C PHE A 40 -2.87 -10.16 4.64
N ILE A 41 -2.25 -9.10 5.17
CA ILE A 41 -0.83 -8.82 4.93
C ILE A 41 -0.01 -9.50 6.01
N SER A 42 0.94 -10.35 5.61
CA SER A 42 1.81 -11.04 6.55
C SER A 42 2.72 -10.07 7.31
N LYS A 43 3.26 -10.52 8.45
CA LYS A 43 4.25 -9.73 9.22
C LYS A 43 5.50 -9.38 8.40
N LEU A 44 5.87 -10.23 7.44
CA LEU A 44 7.02 -10.02 6.55
C LEU A 44 6.80 -8.77 5.67
N ASN A 45 5.59 -8.65 5.12
CA ASN A 45 5.20 -7.56 4.22
C ASN A 45 4.60 -6.34 4.95
N PHE A 46 4.48 -6.39 6.27
CA PHE A 46 3.91 -5.30 7.07
C PHE A 46 4.71 -3.99 6.98
N ASN A 47 6.03 -4.08 6.85
CA ASN A 47 6.89 -2.90 6.65
C ASN A 47 6.60 -2.23 5.30
N THR A 48 6.44 -3.03 4.24
CA THR A 48 6.07 -2.55 2.91
C THR A 48 4.71 -1.87 2.93
N TYR A 49 3.71 -2.49 3.57
CA TYR A 49 2.39 -1.90 3.76
C TYR A 49 2.43 -0.56 4.51
N LYS A 50 3.24 -0.46 5.57
CA LYS A 50 3.42 0.78 6.32
C LYS A 50 4.06 1.87 5.46
N ASN A 51 4.98 1.52 4.57
CA ASN A 51 5.58 2.45 3.62
C ASN A 51 4.58 2.89 2.55
N LEU A 52 3.81 1.98 1.96
CA LEU A 52 2.71 2.30 1.04
C LEU A 52 1.72 3.29 1.66
N LYS A 53 1.29 3.04 2.90
CA LYS A 53 0.40 3.96 3.63
C LYS A 53 1.02 5.36 3.83
N ARG A 54 2.34 5.44 4.06
CA ARG A 54 3.05 6.73 4.16
C ARG A 54 3.16 7.44 2.82
N GLU A 55 3.43 6.71 1.74
CA GLU A 55 3.45 7.28 0.39
C GLU A 55 2.09 7.79 -0.01
N MET A 56 1.05 6.98 0.17
CA MET A 56 -0.34 7.38 -0.09
C MET A 56 -0.71 8.65 0.71
N TYR A 57 -0.26 8.77 1.96
CA TYR A 57 -0.45 9.99 2.74
C TYR A 57 0.27 11.22 2.17
N LYS A 58 1.50 11.05 1.66
CA LYS A 58 2.24 12.15 0.99
C LYS A 58 1.52 12.61 -0.27
N VAL A 59 1.07 11.66 -1.09
CA VAL A 59 0.29 11.91 -2.31
C VAL A 59 -1.00 12.65 -1.97
N TRP A 60 -1.76 12.17 -0.97
CA TRP A 60 -2.99 12.83 -0.52
C TRP A 60 -2.76 14.26 -0.02
N LYS A 61 -1.66 14.50 0.70
CA LYS A 61 -1.28 15.82 1.20
C LYS A 61 -0.75 16.75 0.09
N GLY A 62 -0.51 16.23 -1.12
CA GLY A 62 0.12 16.97 -2.21
C GLY A 62 1.59 17.31 -1.97
N VAL A 63 2.25 16.60 -1.04
CA VAL A 63 3.68 16.76 -0.77
C VAL A 63 4.42 15.82 -1.73
N LYS A 64 4.87 16.37 -2.87
CA LYS A 64 5.77 15.68 -3.81
C LYS A 64 7.11 15.37 -3.16
#